data_AF-A0AA38FHD1-F1
#
_entry.id   AF-A0AA38FHD1-F1
#
_cell.length_a   1.000
_cell.length_b   1.000
_cell.length_c   1.000
_cell.angle_alpha   90.00
_cell.angle_beta   90.00
_cell.angle_gamma   90.00
#
_symmetry.space_group_name_H-M   'P 1'
#
loop_
_entity.id
_entity.type
_entity.pdbx_description
1 polymer ?
#
loop_
_entity_poly.entity_id
_entity_poly.type
_entity_poly.pdbx_seq_one_letter_code
_entity_poly.pdbx_strand_id
1 'polypeptide(L)'
;AASQCETQTLDLNSIVYALAHAIVLVTSQVPVAMDLILAEFHKSCIFTVPKYIPYAKNTFESENAYYKAVGYRDDNGKIESTDSYLARMKACVALYAAIIQTNVPGIHNPHGLKEGWAWLARFLNALPPNRLTGAALETFLKMDDVSGEEELSAGEEDEEEIDETVVCLLGKPSFAVVWGLAD
;
A
#
# COMPACT_ATOMS: atom_id res chain seq x y z
N ALA A 1 44.24 -6.53 1.61
CA ALA A 1 43.33 -5.78 0.72
C ALA A 1 42.36 -6.72 0.00
N ALA A 2 41.64 -7.55 0.76
CA ALA A 2 40.59 -8.43 0.26
C ALA A 2 39.71 -8.82 1.47
N SER A 3 38.86 -7.91 1.93
CA SER A 3 37.90 -8.22 2.99
C SER A 3 36.76 -7.19 3.11
N GLN A 4 36.35 -6.58 2.02
CA GLN A 4 35.14 -5.74 1.98
C GLN A 4 34.46 -5.93 0.62
N CYS A 5 34.08 -7.16 0.35
CA CYS A 5 33.05 -7.46 -0.65
C CYS A 5 32.06 -8.41 0.05
N GLU A 6 31.56 -7.96 1.20
CA GLU A 6 30.33 -8.53 1.74
C GLU A 6 29.24 -8.04 0.79
N THR A 7 28.61 -8.98 0.11
CA THR A 7 27.36 -8.74 -0.61
C THR A 7 26.36 -8.24 0.44
N GLN A 8 26.26 -6.92 0.62
CA GLN A 8 25.18 -6.31 1.37
C GLN A 8 23.91 -6.68 0.61
N THR A 9 23.15 -7.64 1.14
CA THR A 9 21.74 -7.78 0.81
C THR A 9 21.11 -6.43 1.15
N LEU A 10 20.81 -5.65 0.11
CA LEU A 10 20.14 -4.37 0.25
C LEU A 10 18.78 -4.64 0.90
N ASP A 11 18.56 -4.01 2.05
CA ASP A 11 17.26 -4.00 2.72
C ASP A 11 16.19 -3.49 1.75
N LEU A 12 15.07 -4.20 1.65
CA LEU A 12 13.98 -3.88 0.73
C LEU A 12 13.42 -2.48 1.00
N ASN A 13 13.34 -2.08 2.27
CA ASN A 13 12.86 -0.74 2.63
C ASN A 13 13.84 0.33 2.15
N SER A 14 15.14 0.13 2.32
CA SER A 14 16.18 1.01 1.77
C SER A 14 16.04 1.21 0.25
N ILE A 15 15.80 0.13 -0.51
CA ILE A 15 15.54 0.22 -1.95
C ILE A 15 14.29 1.05 -2.24
N VAL A 16 13.19 0.78 -1.52
CA VAL A 16 11.92 1.49 -1.68
C VAL A 16 12.08 2.98 -1.40
N TYR A 17 12.82 3.36 -0.35
CA TYR A 17 13.11 4.76 -0.03
C TYR A 17 13.97 5.45 -1.09
N ALA A 18 15.00 4.77 -1.60
CA ALA A 18 15.84 5.30 -2.66
C ALA A 18 15.03 5.54 -3.94
N LEU A 19 14.13 4.61 -4.28
CA LEU A 19 13.21 4.76 -5.41
C LEU A 19 12.24 5.93 -5.21
N ALA A 20 11.64 6.04 -4.02
CA ALA A 20 10.73 7.15 -3.69
C ALA A 20 11.43 8.50 -3.78
N HIS A 21 12.67 8.62 -3.26
CA HIS A 21 13.51 9.81 -3.41
C HIS A 21 13.76 10.15 -4.88
N ALA A 22 14.15 9.17 -5.69
CA ALA A 22 14.38 9.39 -7.12
C ALA A 22 13.10 9.85 -7.83
N ILE A 23 11.95 9.26 -7.50
CA ILE A 23 10.64 9.66 -8.04
C ILE A 23 10.32 11.10 -7.67
N VAL A 24 10.43 11.50 -6.39
CA VAL A 24 10.13 12.87 -5.96
C VAL A 24 11.07 13.88 -6.63
N LEU A 25 12.36 13.56 -6.75
CA LEU A 25 13.33 14.39 -7.47
C LEU A 25 12.93 14.58 -8.94
N VAL A 26 12.69 13.50 -9.68
CA VAL A 26 12.35 13.57 -11.10
C VAL A 26 11.02 14.29 -11.32
N THR A 27 10.01 13.97 -10.53
CA THR A 27 8.66 14.55 -10.67
C THR A 27 8.61 16.02 -10.28
N SER A 28 9.50 16.50 -9.40
CA SER A 28 9.64 17.94 -9.14
C SER A 28 10.13 18.74 -10.36
N GLN A 29 10.93 18.12 -11.22
CA GLN A 29 11.44 18.74 -12.45
C GLN A 29 10.47 18.57 -13.62
N VAL A 30 9.65 17.52 -13.62
CA VAL A 30 8.65 17.21 -14.63
C VAL A 30 7.31 16.89 -13.95
N PRO A 31 6.50 17.90 -13.58
CA PRO A 31 5.30 17.69 -12.75
C PRO A 31 4.31 16.66 -13.29
N VAL A 32 4.12 16.61 -14.62
CA VAL A 32 3.24 15.63 -15.30
C VAL A 32 3.68 14.18 -15.04
N ALA A 33 4.95 13.94 -14.73
CA ALA A 33 5.44 12.60 -14.44
C ALA A 33 4.78 12.00 -13.17
N MET A 34 4.41 12.83 -12.19
CA MET A 34 3.73 12.32 -10.98
C MET A 34 2.38 11.71 -11.35
N ASP A 35 1.59 12.38 -12.19
CA ASP A 35 0.28 11.87 -12.64
C ASP A 35 0.41 10.54 -13.38
N LEU A 36 1.43 10.40 -14.24
CA LEU A 36 1.70 9.16 -14.98
C LEU A 36 2.12 8.01 -14.05
N ILE A 37 2.96 8.30 -13.06
CA ILE A 37 3.37 7.33 -12.05
C ILE A 37 2.15 6.88 -11.25
N LEU A 38 1.36 7.82 -10.72
CA LEU A 38 0.13 7.52 -9.98
C LEU A 38 -0.87 6.73 -10.82
N ALA A 39 -1.02 7.03 -12.11
CA ALA A 39 -1.87 6.25 -13.00
C ALA A 39 -1.44 4.77 -13.07
N GLU A 40 -0.13 4.49 -13.13
CA GLU A 40 0.38 3.12 -13.13
C GLU A 40 0.20 2.42 -11.77
N PHE A 41 0.36 3.14 -10.66
CA PHE A 41 0.04 2.64 -9.31
C PHE A 41 -1.44 2.25 -9.21
N HIS A 42 -2.34 3.16 -9.59
CA HIS A 42 -3.79 2.96 -9.52
C HIS A 42 -4.26 1.80 -10.40
N LYS A 43 -3.61 1.59 -11.54
CA LYS A 43 -3.85 0.46 -12.43
C LYS A 43 -3.31 -0.86 -11.85
N SER A 44 -2.16 -0.83 -11.20
CA SER A 44 -1.47 -2.02 -10.69
C SER A 44 -1.98 -2.50 -9.33
N CYS A 45 -2.49 -1.59 -8.50
CA CYS A 45 -2.94 -1.85 -7.14
C CYS A 45 -4.16 -0.99 -6.80
N ILE A 46 -5.33 -1.62 -6.70
CA ILE A 46 -6.61 -0.97 -6.42
C ILE A 46 -6.64 -0.20 -5.09
N PHE A 47 -5.80 -0.59 -4.14
CA PHE A 47 -5.67 0.02 -2.82
C PHE A 47 -4.87 1.32 -2.81
N THR A 48 -4.25 1.73 -3.91
CA THR A 48 -3.66 3.07 -4.02
C THR A 48 -4.72 4.15 -4.28
N VAL A 49 -5.93 3.78 -4.72
CA VAL A 49 -7.12 4.67 -4.85
C VAL A 49 -8.14 4.54 -3.69
N PRO A 50 -7.89 3.67 -2.71
CA PRO A 50 -8.91 3.01 -1.88
C PRO A 50 -10.24 2.65 -2.56
N LYS A 51 -10.22 1.71 -3.52
CA LYS A 51 -11.45 1.18 -4.14
C LYS A 51 -11.78 -0.23 -3.65
N TYR A 52 -13.06 -0.47 -3.36
CA TYR A 52 -13.62 -1.79 -3.12
C TYR A 52 -14.58 -2.15 -4.24
N ILE A 53 -14.40 -3.32 -4.84
CA ILE A 53 -15.31 -3.86 -5.85
C ILE A 53 -15.91 -5.13 -5.24
N PRO A 54 -17.20 -5.13 -4.85
CA PRO A 54 -17.85 -6.34 -4.36
C PRO A 54 -18.03 -7.32 -5.51
N TYR A 55 -17.81 -8.61 -5.24
CA TYR A 55 -18.17 -9.65 -6.18
C TYR A 55 -19.69 -9.75 -6.31
N ALA A 56 -20.19 -9.69 -7.55
CA ALA A 56 -21.59 -9.89 -7.86
C ALA A 56 -21.72 -10.68 -9.16
N LYS A 57 -22.48 -11.79 -9.12
CA LYS A 57 -22.64 -12.72 -10.27
C LYS A 57 -23.29 -12.07 -11.50
N ASN A 58 -24.02 -10.98 -11.33
CA ASN A 58 -24.62 -10.21 -12.43
C ASN A 58 -23.64 -9.21 -13.08
N THR A 59 -22.55 -8.88 -12.39
CA THR A 59 -21.54 -7.92 -12.85
C THR A 59 -20.35 -8.62 -13.51
N PHE A 60 -19.98 -9.82 -13.03
CA PHE A 60 -18.84 -10.57 -13.52
C PHE A 60 -19.26 -11.88 -14.15
N GLU A 61 -18.75 -12.15 -15.35
CA GLU A 61 -19.01 -13.39 -16.09
C GLU A 61 -18.42 -14.64 -15.40
N SER A 62 -17.35 -14.45 -14.62
CA SER A 62 -16.69 -15.52 -13.86
C SER A 62 -15.89 -14.95 -12.68
N GLU A 63 -15.48 -15.82 -11.75
CA GLU A 63 -14.56 -15.44 -10.66
C GLU A 63 -13.21 -14.94 -11.19
N ASN A 64 -12.69 -15.55 -12.27
CA ASN A 64 -11.45 -15.09 -12.89
C ASN A 64 -11.58 -13.67 -13.46
N ALA A 65 -12.75 -13.31 -14.02
CA ALA A 65 -13.02 -11.95 -14.48
C ALA A 65 -13.03 -10.96 -13.30
N TYR A 66 -13.59 -11.36 -12.15
CA TYR A 66 -13.54 -10.59 -10.92
C TYR A 66 -12.11 -10.40 -10.40
N TYR A 67 -11.32 -11.49 -10.30
CA TYR A 67 -9.94 -11.43 -9.83
C TYR A 67 -9.09 -10.48 -10.69
N LYS A 68 -9.24 -10.54 -12.02
CA LYS A 68 -8.59 -9.58 -12.93
C LYS A 68 -9.04 -8.15 -12.68
N ALA A 69 -10.32 -7.92 -12.45
CA ALA A 69 -10.86 -6.58 -12.20
C ALA A 69 -10.34 -5.95 -10.89
N VAL A 70 -10.05 -6.77 -9.87
CA VAL A 70 -9.44 -6.30 -8.60
C VAL A 70 -7.90 -6.32 -8.61
N GLY A 71 -7.29 -6.69 -9.73
CA GLY A 71 -5.86 -6.53 -9.99
C GLY A 71 -5.00 -7.78 -9.88
N TYR A 72 -5.61 -8.98 -9.78
CA TYR A 72 -4.85 -10.23 -9.91
C TYR A 72 -4.32 -10.37 -11.34
N ARG A 73 -3.09 -10.85 -11.45
CA ARG A 73 -2.45 -11.21 -12.71
C ARG A 73 -2.95 -12.56 -13.22
N ASP A 74 -2.92 -12.68 -14.52
CA ASP A 74 -3.17 -13.93 -15.24
C ASP A 74 -1.88 -14.29 -15.97
N ASP A 75 -1.27 -15.39 -15.56
CA ASP A 75 -0.11 -15.98 -16.20
C ASP A 75 -0.57 -17.20 -17.00
N ASN A 76 -0.74 -17.00 -18.31
CA ASN A 76 -1.10 -18.05 -19.28
C ASN A 76 -2.42 -18.80 -18.99
N GLY A 77 -3.45 -18.08 -18.59
CA GLY A 77 -4.78 -18.61 -18.28
C GLY A 77 -4.94 -19.06 -16.83
N LYS A 78 -3.90 -18.89 -16.00
CA LYS A 78 -3.92 -19.19 -14.56
C LYS A 78 -3.82 -17.89 -13.78
N ILE A 79 -4.83 -17.63 -12.96
CA ILE A 79 -4.82 -16.52 -12.00
C ILE A 79 -3.72 -16.74 -10.96
N GLU A 80 -2.97 -15.69 -10.63
CA GLU A 80 -1.93 -15.73 -9.59
C GLU A 80 -2.51 -16.15 -8.23
N SER A 81 -1.68 -16.70 -7.34
CA SER A 81 -2.14 -17.03 -5.99
C SER A 81 -2.42 -15.76 -5.19
N THR A 82 -3.28 -15.89 -4.17
CA THR A 82 -3.57 -14.76 -3.26
C THR A 82 -2.32 -14.28 -2.54
N ASP A 83 -1.37 -15.15 -2.19
CA ASP A 83 -0.13 -14.74 -1.52
C ASP A 83 0.81 -13.98 -2.47
N SER A 84 0.90 -14.39 -3.74
CA SER A 84 1.67 -13.64 -4.75
C SER A 84 1.04 -12.28 -5.03
N TYR A 85 -0.29 -12.22 -5.16
CA TYR A 85 -1.02 -10.96 -5.27
C TYR A 85 -0.77 -10.07 -4.05
N LEU A 86 -0.87 -10.63 -2.83
CA LEU A 86 -0.67 -9.93 -1.57
C LEU A 86 0.74 -9.35 -1.46
N ALA A 87 1.78 -10.13 -1.77
CA ALA A 87 3.17 -9.66 -1.74
C ALA A 87 3.39 -8.47 -2.70
N ARG A 88 2.82 -8.57 -3.90
CA ARG A 88 2.93 -7.54 -4.94
C ARG A 88 2.13 -6.29 -4.58
N MET A 89 0.96 -6.47 -3.97
CA MET A 89 0.13 -5.41 -3.41
C MET A 89 0.87 -4.67 -2.29
N LYS A 90 1.46 -5.41 -1.33
CA LYS A 90 2.28 -4.84 -0.24
C LYS A 90 3.42 -4.01 -0.81
N ALA A 91 4.21 -4.55 -1.75
CA ALA A 91 5.30 -3.80 -2.38
C ALA A 91 4.83 -2.51 -3.07
N CYS A 92 3.66 -2.54 -3.71
CA CYS A 92 3.07 -1.37 -4.37
C CYS A 92 2.61 -0.32 -3.35
N VAL A 93 1.89 -0.73 -2.30
CA VAL A 93 1.46 0.18 -1.21
C VAL A 93 2.68 0.73 -0.46
N ALA A 94 3.72 -0.07 -0.27
CA ALA A 94 4.96 0.33 0.37
C ALA A 94 5.64 1.49 -0.38
N LEU A 95 5.83 1.35 -1.69
CA LEU A 95 6.41 2.42 -2.50
C LEU A 95 5.51 3.66 -2.58
N TYR A 96 4.19 3.47 -2.62
CA TYR A 96 3.23 4.57 -2.58
C TYR A 96 3.33 5.37 -1.27
N ALA A 97 3.37 4.69 -0.11
CA ALA A 97 3.57 5.32 1.19
C ALA A 97 4.93 6.02 1.28
N ALA A 98 5.99 5.38 0.76
CA ALA A 98 7.33 5.97 0.71
C ALA A 98 7.37 7.26 -0.11
N ILE A 99 6.69 7.33 -1.27
CA ILE A 99 6.57 8.57 -2.06
C ILE A 99 5.88 9.66 -1.25
N ILE A 100 4.80 9.32 -0.53
CA ILE A 100 4.02 10.28 0.28
C ILE A 100 4.85 10.92 1.40
N GLN A 101 5.64 10.12 2.11
CA GLN A 101 6.46 10.60 3.23
C GLN A 101 7.80 11.19 2.80
N THR A 102 8.24 10.93 1.57
CA THR A 102 9.52 11.44 1.06
C THR A 102 9.53 12.97 1.08
N ASN A 103 10.51 13.50 1.81
CA ASN A 103 10.77 14.93 1.92
C ASN A 103 12.20 15.20 1.45
N VAL A 104 12.33 16.01 0.41
CA VAL A 104 13.64 16.41 -0.13
C VAL A 104 13.83 17.91 0.14
N PRO A 105 14.91 18.34 0.83
CA PRO A 105 15.13 19.74 1.15
C PRO A 105 15.08 20.64 -0.08
N GLY A 106 14.26 21.69 -0.02
CA GLY A 106 14.09 22.65 -1.10
C GLY A 106 13.22 22.18 -2.28
N ILE A 107 12.66 20.98 -2.21
CA ILE A 107 11.79 20.42 -3.25
C ILE A 107 10.40 20.15 -2.67
N HIS A 108 9.39 20.68 -3.35
CA HIS A 108 8.00 20.39 -3.01
C HIS A 108 7.60 19.02 -3.58
N ASN A 109 7.19 18.11 -2.72
CA ASN A 109 6.60 16.83 -3.12
C ASN A 109 5.11 17.06 -3.49
N PRO A 110 4.72 16.94 -4.77
CA PRO A 110 3.34 17.18 -5.20
C PRO A 110 2.35 16.14 -4.67
N HIS A 111 2.83 14.98 -4.22
CA HIS A 111 2.01 13.89 -3.67
C HIS A 111 2.42 13.56 -2.23
N GLY A 112 2.59 14.60 -1.40
CA GLY A 112 3.05 14.47 -0.01
C GLY A 112 1.97 14.08 1.01
N LEU A 113 2.27 14.31 2.30
CA LEU A 113 1.44 13.92 3.45
C LEU A 113 -0.05 14.31 3.38
N LYS A 114 -0.40 15.42 2.72
CA LYS A 114 -1.80 15.81 2.52
C LYS A 114 -2.58 14.74 1.77
N GLU A 115 -2.00 14.19 0.70
CA GLU A 115 -2.63 13.12 -0.08
C GLU A 115 -2.59 11.79 0.66
N GLY A 116 -1.56 11.55 1.49
CA GLY A 116 -1.53 10.43 2.43
C GLY A 116 -2.68 10.44 3.44
N TRP A 117 -2.96 11.59 4.06
CA TRP A 117 -4.10 11.74 4.96
C TRP A 117 -5.43 11.57 4.24
N ALA A 118 -5.56 12.12 3.03
CA ALA A 118 -6.76 11.94 2.22
C ALA A 118 -6.95 10.46 1.82
N TRP A 119 -5.86 9.75 1.52
CA TRP A 119 -5.86 8.32 1.27
C TRP A 119 -6.33 7.54 2.50
N LEU A 120 -5.74 7.79 3.68
CA LEU A 120 -6.06 7.08 4.92
C LEU A 120 -7.54 7.28 5.31
N ALA A 121 -8.03 8.52 5.23
CA ALA A 121 -9.42 8.83 5.49
C ALA A 121 -10.36 8.11 4.51
N ARG A 122 -10.06 8.09 3.21
CA ARG A 122 -10.87 7.32 2.24
C ARG A 122 -10.82 5.83 2.50
N PHE A 123 -9.64 5.30 2.83
CA PHE A 123 -9.41 3.88 3.08
C PHE A 123 -10.26 3.38 4.25
N LEU A 124 -10.18 4.05 5.40
CA LEU A 124 -10.92 3.67 6.61
C LEU A 124 -12.43 3.86 6.50
N ASN A 125 -12.89 4.85 5.72
CA ASN A 125 -14.31 5.14 5.58
C ASN A 125 -15.02 4.32 4.50
N ALA A 126 -14.30 3.77 3.52
CA ALA A 126 -14.90 3.14 2.34
C ALA A 126 -14.63 1.65 2.19
N LEU A 127 -13.52 1.12 2.75
CA LEU A 127 -13.13 -0.27 2.53
C LEU A 127 -13.60 -1.19 3.67
N PRO A 128 -14.11 -2.39 3.34
CA PRO A 128 -14.54 -3.34 4.36
C PRO A 128 -13.34 -3.98 5.07
N PRO A 129 -13.44 -4.31 6.37
CA PRO A 129 -12.36 -4.96 7.10
C PRO A 129 -12.17 -6.40 6.63
N ASN A 130 -11.11 -6.67 5.87
CA ASN A 130 -10.70 -8.01 5.44
C ASN A 130 -9.16 -8.13 5.38
N ARG A 131 -8.65 -9.35 5.11
CA ARG A 131 -7.20 -9.63 5.08
C ARG A 131 -6.42 -8.73 4.12
N LEU A 132 -6.93 -8.46 2.92
CA LEU A 132 -6.23 -7.62 1.94
C LEU A 132 -6.18 -6.15 2.38
N THR A 133 -7.31 -5.62 2.87
CA THR A 133 -7.39 -4.23 3.33
C THR A 133 -6.57 -4.02 4.61
N GLY A 134 -6.58 -5.00 5.51
CA GLY A 134 -5.77 -5.00 6.72
C GLY A 134 -4.28 -4.96 6.38
N ALA A 135 -3.82 -5.87 5.52
CA ALA A 135 -2.43 -5.91 5.08
C ALA A 135 -1.99 -4.65 4.32
N ALA A 136 -2.85 -4.07 3.49
CA ALA A 136 -2.55 -2.81 2.81
C ALA A 136 -2.44 -1.64 3.79
N LEU A 137 -3.36 -1.53 4.77
CA LEU A 137 -3.30 -0.50 5.80
C LEU A 137 -2.06 -0.65 6.67
N GLU A 138 -1.79 -1.86 7.15
CA GLU A 138 -0.60 -2.19 7.92
C GLU A 138 0.67 -1.81 7.15
N THR A 139 0.77 -2.20 5.88
CA THR A 139 1.92 -1.86 5.03
C THR A 139 2.08 -0.35 4.88
N PHE A 140 0.98 0.37 4.63
CA PHE A 140 1.01 1.83 4.50
C PHE A 140 1.53 2.52 5.77
N LEU A 141 1.12 2.04 6.95
CA LEU A 141 1.51 2.61 8.24
C LEU A 141 2.93 2.21 8.66
N LYS A 142 3.32 0.95 8.42
CA LYS A 142 4.66 0.42 8.77
C LYS A 142 5.78 0.95 7.88
N MET A 143 5.48 1.56 6.72
CA MET A 143 6.54 2.11 5.89
C MET A 143 7.32 3.27 6.53
N ASP A 144 6.86 3.83 7.65
CA ASP A 144 7.63 4.78 8.46
C ASP A 144 8.59 4.07 9.44
N ASP A 145 8.40 2.77 9.70
CA ASP A 145 9.20 2.00 10.64
C ASP A 145 10.38 1.32 9.90
N VAL A 146 11.57 1.88 10.08
CA VAL A 146 12.84 1.24 9.70
C VAL A 146 13.12 0.13 10.72
N SER A 147 12.29 -0.92 10.73
CA SER A 147 12.58 -2.18 11.40
C SER A 147 12.29 -3.30 10.43
N GLY A 148 13.36 -3.85 9.84
CA GLY A 148 13.27 -4.96 8.92
C GLY A 148 12.68 -6.18 9.61
N GLU A 149 11.55 -6.65 9.11
CA GLU A 149 11.10 -8.01 9.33
C GLU A 149 10.87 -8.67 7.96
N GLU A 150 11.73 -9.64 7.71
CA GLU A 150 11.66 -10.60 6.62
C GLU A 150 10.60 -11.64 6.99
N GLU A 151 9.32 -11.39 6.70
CA GLU A 151 8.32 -12.46 6.75
C GLU A 151 8.27 -13.19 5.39
N LEU A 152 9.11 -14.21 5.27
CA LEU A 152 8.98 -15.28 4.29
C LEU A 152 9.22 -16.63 4.98
N SER A 153 8.19 -17.18 5.61
CA SER A 153 7.91 -18.61 5.49
C SER A 153 6.45 -18.90 5.76
N ALA A 154 5.79 -19.48 4.77
CA ALA A 154 4.48 -20.10 4.89
C ALA A 154 4.53 -21.25 5.91
N GLY A 155 3.65 -21.19 6.90
CA GLY A 155 3.23 -22.31 7.73
C GLY A 155 1.71 -22.31 7.79
N GLU A 156 1.07 -23.44 7.49
CA GLU A 156 -0.35 -23.69 7.75
C GLU A 156 -0.61 -23.77 9.27
N GLU A 157 -1.87 -23.51 9.66
CA GLU A 157 -2.50 -23.61 10.99
C GLU A 157 -2.18 -22.40 11.93
N ASP A 158 -3.11 -21.64 12.52
CA ASP A 158 -4.50 -21.85 12.94
C ASP A 158 -5.30 -20.52 12.96
N GLU A 159 -6.61 -20.65 13.16
CA GLU A 159 -7.58 -19.56 13.35
C GLU A 159 -7.21 -18.57 14.48
N GLU A 160 -7.59 -17.31 14.24
CA GLU A 160 -7.99 -16.31 15.26
C GLU A 160 -6.89 -15.63 16.11
N GLU A 161 -6.42 -14.47 15.65
CA GLU A 161 -6.34 -13.27 16.51
C GLU A 161 -6.32 -12.01 15.63
N ILE A 162 -7.42 -11.27 15.61
CA ILE A 162 -7.40 -9.89 15.10
C ILE A 162 -6.78 -9.07 16.23
N ASP A 163 -5.54 -8.60 16.02
CA ASP A 163 -4.82 -7.69 16.92
C ASP A 163 -5.77 -6.60 17.46
N GLU A 164 -5.91 -6.54 18.79
CA GLU A 164 -6.75 -5.58 19.51
C GLU A 164 -6.44 -4.12 19.08
N THR A 165 -5.25 -3.86 18.55
CA THR A 165 -4.83 -2.58 17.99
C THR A 165 -5.67 -2.15 16.79
N VAL A 166 -6.05 -3.09 15.90
CA VAL A 166 -6.90 -2.83 14.73
C VAL A 166 -8.36 -2.68 15.15
N VAL A 167 -8.81 -3.48 16.13
CA VAL A 167 -10.17 -3.38 16.71
C VAL A 167 -10.38 -2.03 17.41
N CYS A 168 -9.36 -1.52 18.11
CA CYS A 168 -9.42 -0.22 18.79
C CYS A 168 -9.60 0.96 17.82
N LEU A 169 -9.07 0.87 16.59
CA LEU A 169 -9.23 1.91 15.56
C LEU A 169 -10.61 1.87 14.88
N LEU A 170 -11.22 0.69 14.80
CA LEU A 170 -12.51 0.47 14.13
C LEU A 170 -13.72 0.60 15.09
N GLY A 171 -13.49 0.65 16.40
CA GLY A 171 -14.52 0.51 17.44
C GLY A 171 -15.08 1.79 18.09
N LYS A 172 -14.74 3.01 17.65
CA LYS A 172 -15.28 4.23 18.29
C LYS A 172 -16.33 4.95 17.44
N PRO A 173 -17.60 5.05 17.90
CA PRO A 173 -18.53 6.01 17.36
C PRO A 173 -18.10 7.41 17.83
N SER A 174 -17.94 8.34 16.89
CA SER A 174 -17.51 9.73 17.06
C SER A 174 -16.00 9.98 17.16
N PHE A 175 -15.34 10.04 16.00
CA PHE A 175 -14.08 10.79 15.82
C PHE A 175 -14.30 12.32 15.71
N ALA A 176 -15.55 12.79 15.90
CA ALA A 176 -15.95 14.18 15.74
C ALA A 176 -15.77 15.08 16.97
N VAL A 177 -15.30 14.56 18.11
CA VAL A 177 -15.24 15.33 19.39
C VAL A 177 -13.81 15.72 19.80
N VAL A 178 -12.77 15.22 19.11
CA VAL A 178 -11.36 15.49 19.51
C VAL A 178 -10.75 16.74 18.86
N TRP A 179 -11.40 17.35 17.85
CA TRP A 179 -10.81 18.47 17.10
C TRP A 179 -11.67 19.73 17.06
N GLY A 180 -12.20 20.15 18.21
CA GLY A 180 -12.60 21.52 18.54
C GLY A 180 -12.92 22.47 17.36
N LEU A 181 -13.97 22.17 16.61
CA LEU A 181 -14.60 23.08 15.65
C LEU A 181 -16.09 23.22 16.01
N ALA A 182 -16.29 23.84 17.17
CA ALA A 182 -17.40 24.70 17.58
C ALA A 182 -16.72 25.65 18.59
N ASP A 183 -16.61 26.95 18.37
CA ASP A 183 -17.49 27.91 17.68
C ASP A 183 -16.76 28.76 16.61
#